data_AF-A0A5N5X092-F1
#
_entry.id   AF-A0A5N5X092-F1
#
_cell.length_a   1.000
_cell.length_b   1.000
_cell.length_c   1.000
_cell.angle_alpha   90.00
_cell.angle_beta   90.00
_cell.angle_gamma   90.00
#
_symmetry.space_group_name_H-M   'P 1'
#
loop_
_entity.id
_entity.type
_entity.pdbx_description
1 polymer ?
#
loop_
_entity_poly.entity_id
_entity_poly.type
_entity_poly.pdbx_seq_one_letter_code
_entity_poly.pdbx_strand_id
1 'polypeptide(L)'
;MAHIQRLKQALPWAQTPIIINAPMSGAATSDLAVAVTRAGGLGQIGFLDNRRSLIQQLERARRQLQDIMNQQRNTPVDSPPHRLGNDCANEFKVWTEGIRETSPHTQGWIQVGSVSAALEAAQACHPDALVLQGSDAGGHGHAYLASIVKLLPEVADTLRDHGIGGVSLIPTR
;
A
#
# COMPACT_ATOMS: atom_id res chain seq x y z
N MET A 1 3.54 17.61 7.11
CA MET A 1 4.92 17.06 7.23
C MET A 1 4.97 15.60 7.71
N ALA A 2 4.12 15.19 8.67
CA ALA A 2 4.18 13.83 9.25
C ALA A 2 3.98 12.65 8.27
N HIS A 3 3.16 12.80 7.22
CA HIS A 3 2.92 11.71 6.25
C HIS A 3 4.16 11.39 5.40
N ILE A 4 4.85 12.40 4.88
CA ILE A 4 6.07 12.21 4.07
C ILE A 4 7.18 11.59 4.91
N GLN A 5 7.31 11.99 6.18
CA GLN A 5 8.31 11.43 7.08
C GLN A 5 8.07 9.94 7.35
N ARG A 6 6.81 9.53 7.58
CA ARG A 6 6.44 8.11 7.72
C ARG A 6 6.74 7.30 6.46
N LEU A 7 6.38 7.83 5.29
CA LEU A 7 6.69 7.17 4.02
C LEU A 7 8.20 7.07 3.76
N LYS A 8 8.99 8.07 4.14
CA LYS A 8 10.46 8.03 4.06
C LYS A 8 11.08 7.02 5.02
N GLN A 9 10.49 6.81 6.19
CA GLN A 9 10.92 5.77 7.12
C GLN A 9 10.65 4.38 6.55
N ALA A 10 9.48 4.17 5.94
CA ALA A 10 9.12 2.89 5.30
C ALA A 10 9.85 2.66 3.96
N LEU A 11 10.16 3.72 3.22
CA LEU A 11 10.74 3.70 1.87
C LEU A 11 12.04 4.54 1.85
N PRO A 12 13.11 4.09 2.52
CA PRO A 12 14.34 4.87 2.68
C PRO A 12 15.07 5.20 1.37
N TRP A 13 14.86 4.41 0.31
CA TRP A 13 15.42 4.67 -1.01
C TRP A 13 14.64 5.73 -1.80
N ALA A 14 13.40 6.03 -1.41
CA ALA A 14 12.52 6.86 -2.21
C ALA A 14 12.93 8.34 -2.16
N GLN A 15 12.79 9.06 -3.27
CA GLN A 15 13.02 10.50 -3.40
C GLN A 15 11.68 11.25 -3.38
N THR A 16 11.68 12.53 -3.00
CA THR A 16 10.46 13.35 -3.00
C THR A 16 10.36 14.19 -4.28
N PRO A 17 9.17 14.34 -4.89
CA PRO A 17 7.92 13.68 -4.52
C PRO A 17 7.97 12.17 -4.75
N ILE A 18 7.40 11.38 -3.84
CA ILE A 18 7.40 9.92 -3.97
C ILE A 18 6.44 9.54 -5.10
N ILE A 19 6.98 8.91 -6.16
CA ILE A 19 6.21 8.42 -7.30
C ILE A 19 6.00 6.91 -7.14
N ILE A 20 4.78 6.45 -7.40
CA ILE A 20 4.38 5.06 -7.24
C ILE A 20 3.66 4.65 -8.52
N ASN A 21 4.09 3.58 -9.19
CA ASN A 21 3.32 3.05 -10.31
C ASN A 21 2.20 2.14 -9.78
N ALA A 22 1.00 2.24 -10.35
CA ALA A 22 -0.10 1.34 -9.98
C ALA A 22 0.21 -0.13 -10.33
N PRO A 23 -0.31 -1.10 -9.57
CA PRO A 23 -0.17 -2.53 -9.85
C PRO A 23 -1.15 -2.94 -10.96
N MET A 24 -0.85 -2.57 -12.21
CA MET A 24 -1.68 -2.85 -13.37
C MET A 24 -1.43 -4.28 -13.87
N SER A 25 -2.35 -5.22 -13.64
CA SER A 25 -2.19 -6.60 -14.13
C SER A 25 -1.98 -6.64 -15.64
N GLY A 26 -0.98 -7.40 -16.10
CA GLY A 26 -0.60 -7.50 -17.51
C GLY A 26 0.27 -6.35 -18.05
N ALA A 27 0.39 -5.22 -17.32
CA ALA A 27 1.20 -4.07 -17.75
C ALA A 27 2.36 -3.76 -16.79
N ALA A 28 2.10 -3.78 -15.48
CA ALA A 28 3.09 -3.54 -14.44
C ALA A 28 3.85 -4.84 -14.11
N THR A 29 4.93 -5.11 -14.83
CA THR A 29 5.83 -6.25 -14.58
C THR A 29 6.99 -5.85 -13.66
N SER A 30 7.85 -6.83 -13.34
CA SER A 30 9.10 -6.59 -12.61
C SER A 30 9.97 -5.53 -13.26
N ASP A 31 10.01 -5.42 -14.58
CA ASP A 31 10.84 -4.42 -15.27
C ASP A 31 10.38 -2.98 -14.95
N LEU A 32 9.07 -2.73 -14.96
CA LEU A 32 8.52 -1.42 -14.58
C LEU A 32 8.77 -1.14 -13.09
N ALA A 33 8.51 -2.12 -12.23
CA ALA A 33 8.71 -1.96 -10.79
C ALA A 33 10.17 -1.65 -10.44
N VAL A 34 11.12 -2.35 -11.09
CA VAL A 34 12.56 -2.13 -10.91
C VAL A 34 12.95 -0.73 -11.41
N ALA A 35 12.47 -0.32 -12.58
CA ALA A 35 12.77 1.00 -13.14
C ALA A 35 12.29 2.13 -12.23
N VAL A 36 11.05 2.05 -11.75
CA VAL A 36 10.47 3.03 -10.82
C VAL A 36 11.25 3.06 -9.51
N THR A 37 11.57 1.89 -8.95
CA THR A 37 12.33 1.79 -7.70
C THR A 37 13.73 2.40 -7.83
N ARG A 38 14.44 2.10 -8.92
CA ARG A 38 15.77 2.68 -9.21
C ARG A 38 15.73 4.18 -9.45
N ALA A 39 14.62 4.70 -9.96
CA ALA A 39 14.39 6.15 -10.10
C ALA A 39 14.06 6.86 -8.77
N GLY A 40 14.00 6.13 -7.66
CA GLY A 40 13.63 6.68 -6.35
C GLY A 40 12.12 6.68 -6.07
N GLY A 41 11.34 5.89 -6.80
CA GLY A 41 9.91 5.66 -6.52
C GLY A 41 9.63 4.35 -5.79
N LEU A 42 8.35 4.01 -5.63
CA LEU A 42 7.89 2.68 -5.21
C LEU A 42 7.37 1.90 -6.42
N GLY A 43 8.11 0.87 -6.81
CA GLY A 43 7.72 -0.03 -7.88
C GLY A 43 6.69 -1.06 -7.46
N GLN A 44 5.56 -1.17 -8.17
CA GLN A 44 4.55 -2.21 -7.92
C GLN A 44 4.42 -3.17 -9.12
N ILE A 45 4.18 -4.45 -8.83
CA ILE A 45 3.92 -5.50 -9.83
C ILE A 45 2.43 -5.83 -9.80
N GLY A 46 1.77 -5.78 -10.95
CA GLY A 46 0.35 -6.15 -11.09
C GLY A 46 0.18 -7.65 -11.25
N PHE A 47 -0.79 -8.22 -10.54
CA PHE A 47 -1.04 -9.66 -10.53
C PHE A 47 -2.52 -9.97 -10.25
N LEU A 48 -3.08 -11.00 -10.89
CA LEU A 48 -4.47 -11.43 -10.69
C LEU A 48 -4.60 -12.90 -10.21
N ASP A 49 -4.06 -13.89 -10.91
CA ASP A 49 -4.40 -15.31 -10.63
C ASP A 49 -3.29 -16.37 -10.80
N ASN A 50 -2.22 -16.12 -11.56
CA ASN A 50 -1.12 -17.09 -11.76
C ASN A 50 0.04 -17.01 -10.72
N ARG A 51 -0.06 -17.73 -9.60
CA ARG A 51 0.97 -17.71 -8.52
C ARG A 51 2.40 -17.94 -9.03
N ARG A 52 2.60 -18.81 -10.04
CA ARG A 52 3.93 -19.08 -10.60
C ARG A 52 4.51 -17.84 -11.28
N SER A 53 3.68 -17.13 -12.05
CA SER A 53 4.07 -15.86 -12.68
C SER A 53 4.44 -14.82 -11.63
N LEU A 54 3.64 -14.67 -10.57
CA LEU A 54 3.96 -13.74 -9.48
C LEU A 54 5.33 -14.05 -8.86
N ILE A 55 5.59 -15.30 -8.51
CA ILE A 55 6.88 -15.72 -7.94
C ILE A 55 8.02 -15.39 -8.91
N GLN A 56 7.86 -15.65 -10.21
CA GLN A 56 8.89 -15.33 -11.21
C GLN A 56 9.17 -13.82 -11.31
N GLN A 57 8.12 -12.98 -11.28
CA GLN A 57 8.26 -11.53 -11.32
C GLN A 57 8.93 -11.00 -10.04
N LEU A 58 8.53 -11.50 -8.86
CA LEU A 58 9.14 -11.14 -7.58
C LEU A 58 10.63 -11.54 -7.52
N GLU A 59 10.97 -12.75 -7.95
CA GLU A 59 12.35 -13.23 -7.99
C GLU A 59 13.22 -12.42 -8.96
N ARG A 60 12.67 -12.01 -10.10
CA ARG A 60 13.37 -11.12 -11.05
C ARG A 60 13.62 -9.75 -10.44
N ALA A 61 12.61 -9.13 -9.84
CA ALA A 61 12.76 -7.85 -9.16
C ALA A 61 13.77 -7.93 -8.01
N ARG A 62 13.70 -8.97 -7.17
CA ARG A 62 14.64 -9.21 -6.07
C ARG A 62 16.09 -9.27 -6.55
N ARG A 63 16.37 -10.03 -7.61
CA ARG A 63 17.73 -10.10 -8.19
C ARG A 63 18.22 -8.74 -8.68
N GLN A 64 17.35 -7.98 -9.35
CA GLN A 64 17.72 -6.69 -9.92
C GLN A 64 17.80 -5.56 -8.89
N LEU A 65 17.25 -5.71 -7.69
CA LEU A 65 17.26 -4.70 -6.62
C LEU A 65 18.13 -5.10 -5.43
N GLN A 66 18.95 -6.15 -5.57
CA GLN A 66 19.77 -6.69 -4.48
C GLN A 66 20.75 -5.65 -3.93
N ASP A 67 21.27 -4.77 -4.78
CA ASP A 67 22.11 -3.62 -4.41
C ASP A 67 21.39 -2.66 -3.45
N ILE A 68 20.15 -2.26 -3.78
CA ILE A 68 19.33 -1.38 -2.93
C ILE A 68 18.94 -2.10 -1.63
N MET A 69 18.52 -3.36 -1.70
CA MET A 69 18.13 -4.14 -0.50
C MET A 69 19.29 -4.31 0.48
N ASN A 70 20.52 -4.48 -0.01
CA ASN A 70 21.71 -4.64 0.83
C ASN A 70 22.08 -3.36 1.58
N GLN A 71 21.76 -2.19 1.03
CA GLN A 71 21.99 -0.90 1.68
C GLN A 71 21.05 -0.66 2.87
N GLN A 72 19.95 -1.40 2.97
CA GLN A 72 18.88 -1.15 3.95
C GLN A 72 18.87 -2.12 5.14
N ARG A 73 19.83 -3.05 5.24
CA ARG A 73 19.80 -4.17 6.21
C ARG A 73 20.21 -3.81 7.66
N ASN A 74 20.11 -2.54 8.07
CA ASN A 74 20.68 -2.03 9.34
C ASN A 74 19.67 -1.40 10.34
N THR A 75 18.35 -1.61 10.22
CA THR A 75 17.40 -1.08 11.22
C THR A 75 16.70 -2.18 12.02
N PRO A 76 16.96 -2.31 13.34
CA PRO A 76 16.17 -3.15 14.23
C PRO A 76 14.90 -2.41 14.69
N VAL A 77 13.73 -3.03 14.59
CA VAL A 77 12.49 -2.49 15.18
C VAL A 77 11.58 -3.63 15.67
N ASP A 78 11.28 -3.60 16.97
CA ASP A 78 10.37 -4.50 17.70
C ASP A 78 8.89 -4.13 17.49
N SER A 79 8.01 -5.13 17.45
CA SER A 79 6.70 -5.15 18.15
C SER A 79 5.97 -6.51 17.99
N PRO A 80 5.15 -6.93 18.99
CA PRO A 80 4.63 -8.29 19.11
C PRO A 80 3.28 -8.52 18.38
N PRO A 81 2.86 -9.79 18.15
CA PRO A 81 1.56 -10.12 17.56
C PRO A 81 0.44 -10.12 18.61
N HIS A 82 -0.72 -9.56 18.27
CA HIS A 82 -1.97 -9.66 19.06
C HIS A 82 -3.04 -10.49 18.33
N ARG A 83 -3.88 -11.16 19.15
CA ARG A 83 -4.74 -12.31 18.81
C ARG A 83 -6.11 -11.97 18.22
N LEU A 84 -6.61 -12.97 17.48
CA LEU A 84 -7.80 -13.14 16.64
C LEU A 84 -9.17 -12.73 17.22
N GLY A 85 -10.06 -12.32 16.31
CA GLY A 85 -11.53 -12.27 16.46
C GLY A 85 -12.22 -12.24 15.09
N ASN A 86 -13.10 -13.20 14.82
CA ASN A 86 -13.78 -13.38 13.53
C ASN A 86 -15.13 -12.66 13.52
N ASP A 87 -15.43 -11.90 12.45
CA ASP A 87 -16.80 -11.64 11.96
C ASP A 87 -16.79 -10.96 10.58
N CYS A 88 -17.93 -11.09 9.86
CA CYS A 88 -18.06 -11.11 8.39
C CYS A 88 -17.76 -9.81 7.58
N ALA A 89 -17.05 -8.82 8.11
CA ALA A 89 -16.39 -7.73 7.36
C ALA A 89 -15.02 -8.20 6.79
N ASN A 90 -15.04 -9.43 6.25
CA ASN A 90 -14.11 -10.48 6.67
C ASN A 90 -12.82 -10.56 5.84
N GLU A 91 -12.82 -10.14 4.57
CA GLU A 91 -11.70 -10.48 3.69
C GLU A 91 -10.46 -9.64 3.95
N PHE A 92 -10.55 -8.30 3.94
CA PHE A 92 -9.37 -7.46 4.17
C PHE A 92 -8.75 -7.70 5.55
N LYS A 93 -9.59 -7.93 6.57
CA LYS A 93 -9.12 -8.24 7.91
C LYS A 93 -8.38 -9.58 7.96
N VAL A 94 -8.98 -10.66 7.44
CA VAL A 94 -8.35 -11.99 7.38
C VAL A 94 -7.03 -11.96 6.60
N TRP A 95 -7.01 -11.30 5.43
CA TRP A 95 -5.78 -11.16 4.64
C TRP A 95 -4.72 -10.35 5.38
N THR A 96 -5.11 -9.23 6.00
CA THR A 96 -4.18 -8.38 6.73
C THR A 96 -3.59 -9.10 7.94
N GLU A 97 -4.42 -9.82 8.71
CA GLU A 97 -3.99 -10.63 9.86
C GLU A 97 -3.04 -11.74 9.40
N GLY A 98 -3.41 -12.52 8.37
CA GLY A 98 -2.56 -13.59 7.85
C GLY A 98 -1.21 -13.10 7.29
N ILE A 99 -1.20 -11.93 6.62
CA ILE A 99 0.04 -11.30 6.15
C ILE A 99 0.91 -10.86 7.34
N ARG A 100 0.33 -10.22 8.35
CA ARG A 100 1.08 -9.77 9.54
C ARG A 100 1.62 -10.95 10.36
N GLU A 101 0.88 -12.05 10.44
CA GLU A 101 1.33 -13.28 11.08
C GLU A 101 2.52 -13.92 10.36
N THR A 102 2.49 -13.93 9.03
CA THR A 102 3.52 -14.59 8.21
C THR A 102 4.73 -13.68 7.92
N SER A 103 4.49 -12.37 7.83
CA SER A 103 5.47 -11.36 7.45
C SER A 103 5.17 -10.04 8.19
N PRO A 104 5.51 -9.96 9.49
CA PRO A 104 5.19 -8.80 10.32
C PRO A 104 5.85 -7.50 9.85
N HIS A 105 6.89 -7.60 9.02
CA HIS A 105 7.64 -6.47 8.48
C HIS A 105 7.08 -5.95 7.14
N THR A 106 6.12 -6.65 6.54
CA THR A 106 5.50 -6.22 5.28
C THR A 106 4.52 -5.08 5.56
N GLN A 107 4.68 -3.97 4.84
CA GLN A 107 3.76 -2.83 4.92
C GLN A 107 2.43 -3.18 4.24
N GLY A 108 1.31 -2.98 4.94
CA GLY A 108 -0.05 -3.25 4.47
C GLY A 108 -0.72 -1.98 3.95
N TRP A 109 -0.92 -1.90 2.63
CA TRP A 109 -1.55 -0.76 1.96
C TRP A 109 -2.87 -1.19 1.34
N ILE A 110 -3.95 -0.44 1.58
CA ILE A 110 -5.31 -0.82 1.14
C ILE A 110 -5.87 0.26 0.21
N GLN A 111 -6.37 -0.15 -0.95
CA GLN A 111 -7.04 0.74 -1.89
C GLN A 111 -8.52 0.89 -1.55
N VAL A 112 -9.01 2.12 -1.53
CA VAL A 112 -10.40 2.48 -1.21
C VAL A 112 -10.91 3.59 -2.13
N GLY A 113 -12.21 3.55 -2.41
CA GLY A 113 -12.89 4.50 -3.31
C GLY A 113 -13.89 5.45 -2.65
N SER A 114 -14.17 5.29 -1.36
CA SER A 114 -15.15 6.07 -0.62
C SER A 114 -14.69 6.36 0.81
N VAL A 115 -15.30 7.37 1.42
CA VAL A 115 -15.06 7.71 2.83
C VAL A 115 -15.44 6.57 3.77
N SER A 116 -16.59 5.93 3.52
CA SER A 116 -17.06 4.79 4.33
C SER A 116 -16.08 3.62 4.28
N ALA A 117 -15.61 3.25 3.08
CA ALA A 117 -14.64 2.17 2.92
C ALA A 117 -13.29 2.52 3.55
N ALA A 118 -12.85 3.78 3.47
CA ALA A 118 -11.64 4.23 4.14
C ALA A 118 -11.72 4.09 5.66
N LEU A 119 -12.84 4.51 6.26
CA LEU A 119 -13.07 4.41 7.70
C LEU A 119 -13.12 2.95 8.16
N GLU A 120 -13.89 2.11 7.45
CA GLU A 120 -14.02 0.68 7.74
C GLU A 120 -12.66 -0.03 7.64
N ALA A 121 -11.92 0.17 6.55
CA ALA A 121 -10.59 -0.42 6.37
C ALA A 121 -9.60 0.07 7.45
N ALA A 122 -9.64 1.35 7.82
CA ALA A 122 -8.76 1.89 8.84
C ALA A 122 -9.03 1.30 10.23
N GLN A 123 -10.30 1.12 10.58
CA GLN A 123 -10.72 0.51 11.85
C GLN A 123 -10.44 -0.99 11.90
N ALA A 124 -10.71 -1.71 10.81
CA ALA A 124 -10.61 -3.17 10.79
C ALA A 124 -9.20 -3.70 10.55
N CYS A 125 -8.38 -3.00 9.76
CA CYS A 125 -7.11 -3.53 9.23
C CYS A 125 -5.87 -2.78 9.72
N HIS A 126 -6.03 -1.58 10.29
CA HIS A 126 -4.95 -0.70 10.72
C HIS A 126 -3.81 -0.53 9.67
N PRO A 127 -4.13 -0.20 8.41
CA PRO A 127 -3.16 -0.18 7.33
C PRO A 127 -2.07 0.89 7.54
N ASP A 128 -0.88 0.65 7.02
CA ASP A 128 0.20 1.64 7.02
C ASP A 128 -0.12 2.81 6.07
N ALA A 129 -0.86 2.53 4.99
CA ALA A 129 -1.36 3.53 4.06
C ALA A 129 -2.71 3.16 3.44
N LEU A 130 -3.50 4.19 3.11
CA LEU A 130 -4.69 4.10 2.27
C LEU A 130 -4.41 4.71 0.90
N VAL A 131 -4.67 3.93 -0.15
CA VAL A 131 -4.61 4.38 -1.55
C VAL A 131 -6.01 4.83 -1.96
N LEU A 132 -6.18 6.13 -2.14
CA LEU A 132 -7.47 6.74 -2.44
C LEU A 132 -7.67 6.79 -3.95
N GLN A 133 -8.50 5.88 -4.46
CA GLN A 133 -8.83 5.82 -5.88
C GLN A 133 -10.03 6.70 -6.19
N GLY A 134 -9.81 7.85 -6.82
CA GLY A 134 -10.89 8.71 -7.30
C GLY A 134 -11.47 8.24 -8.65
N SER A 135 -12.62 8.80 -9.05
CA SER A 135 -13.24 8.53 -10.35
C SER A 135 -12.37 8.90 -11.55
N ASP A 136 -11.36 9.74 -11.32
CA ASP A 136 -10.40 10.21 -12.33
C ASP A 136 -9.34 9.16 -12.68
N ALA A 137 -9.20 8.10 -11.86
CA ALA A 137 -8.20 7.06 -12.04
C ALA A 137 -8.60 6.04 -13.12
N GLY A 138 -7.62 5.54 -13.87
CA GLY A 138 -7.82 4.42 -14.79
C GLY A 138 -8.03 3.06 -14.10
N GLY A 139 -8.45 2.06 -14.89
CA GLY A 139 -8.60 0.67 -14.44
C GLY A 139 -10.02 0.30 -14.00
N HIS A 140 -10.15 -0.83 -13.31
CA HIS A 140 -11.42 -1.29 -12.75
C HIS A 140 -11.67 -0.54 -11.43
N GLY A 141 -12.31 0.63 -11.53
CA GLY A 141 -12.69 1.43 -10.36
C GLY A 141 -13.87 0.82 -9.59
N HIS A 142 -14.19 1.42 -8.45
CA HIS A 142 -15.41 1.09 -7.70
C HIS A 142 -16.66 1.64 -8.42
N ALA A 143 -17.81 0.99 -8.23
CA ALA A 143 -19.07 1.36 -8.91
C ALA A 143 -19.53 2.80 -8.65
N TYR A 144 -19.16 3.37 -7.49
CA TYR A 144 -19.44 4.76 -7.12
C TYR A 144 -18.18 5.38 -6.52
N LEU A 145 -17.61 6.36 -7.22
CA LEU A 145 -16.39 7.07 -6.82
C LEU A 145 -16.63 8.58 -6.81
N ALA A 146 -16.13 9.25 -5.77
CA ALA A 146 -15.91 10.69 -5.81
C ALA A 146 -14.62 11.00 -6.60
N SER A 147 -14.53 12.20 -7.19
CA SER A 147 -13.25 12.69 -7.71
C SER A 147 -12.22 12.75 -6.57
N ILE A 148 -10.94 12.54 -6.91
CA ILE A 148 -9.86 12.56 -5.90
C ILE A 148 -9.78 13.90 -5.15
N VAL A 149 -10.19 15.00 -5.80
CA VAL A 149 -10.23 16.34 -5.22
C VAL A 149 -11.21 16.43 -4.04
N LYS A 150 -12.27 15.61 -4.04
CA LYS A 150 -13.22 15.49 -2.93
C LYS A 150 -12.84 14.37 -1.96
N LEU A 151 -12.48 13.21 -2.49
CA LEU A 151 -12.22 12.02 -1.69
C LEU A 151 -11.08 12.23 -0.69
N LEU A 152 -9.98 12.87 -1.12
CA LEU A 152 -8.81 13.09 -0.27
C LEU A 152 -9.12 13.94 0.98
N PRO A 153 -9.66 15.17 0.87
CA PRO A 153 -9.97 15.97 2.06
C PRO A 153 -11.05 15.34 2.93
N GLU A 154 -12.10 14.74 2.35
CA GLU A 154 -13.19 14.11 3.12
C GLU A 154 -12.70 12.90 3.94
N VAL A 155 -11.83 12.06 3.37
CA VAL A 155 -11.20 10.95 4.12
C VAL A 155 -10.28 11.50 5.21
N ALA A 156 -9.46 12.51 4.91
CA ALA A 156 -8.55 13.09 5.90
C ALA A 156 -9.29 13.66 7.12
N ASP A 157 -10.40 14.38 6.88
CA ASP A 157 -11.24 14.93 7.94
C ASP A 157 -11.94 13.81 8.73
N THR A 158 -12.51 12.81 8.05
CA THR A 158 -13.20 11.69 8.69
C THR A 158 -12.27 10.90 9.61
N LEU A 159 -11.05 10.57 9.17
CA LEU A 159 -10.10 9.84 10.00
C LEU A 159 -9.67 10.66 11.22
N ARG A 160 -9.46 11.97 11.05
CA ARG A 160 -9.14 12.88 12.16
C ARG A 160 -10.28 12.93 13.18
N ASP A 161 -11.51 13.06 12.74
CA ASP A 161 -12.69 13.18 13.60
C ASP A 161 -12.95 11.89 14.40
N HIS A 162 -12.49 10.74 13.89
CA HIS A 162 -12.53 9.44 14.57
C HIS A 162 -11.26 9.12 15.37
N GLY A 163 -10.31 10.05 15.48
CA GLY A 163 -9.05 9.86 16.22
C GLY A 163 -8.09 8.85 15.57
N ILE A 164 -8.27 8.53 14.28
CA ILE A 164 -7.44 7.59 13.55
C ILE A 164 -6.21 8.31 12.98
N GLY A 165 -5.09 8.13 13.67
CA GLY A 165 -3.77 8.61 13.25
C GLY A 165 -2.92 7.52 12.60
N GLY A 166 -1.66 7.86 12.26
CA GLY A 166 -0.66 6.88 11.82
C GLY A 166 -0.77 6.40 10.38
N VAL A 167 -1.94 6.49 9.74
CA VAL A 167 -2.16 6.09 8.35
C VAL A 167 -1.67 7.15 7.36
N SER A 168 -0.96 6.73 6.30
CA SER A 168 -0.57 7.61 5.18
C SER A 168 -1.64 7.63 4.09
N LEU A 169 -1.98 8.80 3.54
CA LEU A 169 -2.97 8.91 2.45
C LEU A 169 -2.25 9.10 1.11
N ILE A 170 -2.49 8.19 0.18
CA ILE A 170 -1.88 8.17 -1.16
C ILE A 170 -2.97 8.43 -2.20
N PRO A 171 -3.05 9.62 -2.81
CA PRO A 171 -4.02 9.89 -3.86
C PRO A 171 -3.59 9.29 -5.20
N THR A 172 -4.51 8.67 -5.94
CA THR A 172 -4.28 8.27 -7.34
C THR A 172 -4.60 9.41 -8.30
N ARG A 173 -3.93 9.44 -9.45
CA ARG A 173 -4.27 10.29 -10.60
C ARG A 173 -4.27 9.46 -11.88
#